data_AF-A0A3B8TZY4-F1
#
_entry.id   AF-A0A3B8TZY4-F1
#
_cell.length_a   1.000
_cell.length_b   1.000
_cell.length_c   1.000
_cell.angle_alpha   90.00
_cell.angle_beta   90.00
_cell.angle_gamma   90.00
#
_symmetry.space_group_name_H-M   'P 1'
#
loop_
_entity.id
_entity.type
_entity.pdbx_description
1 polymer ?
#
loop_
_entity_poly.entity_id
_entity_poly.type
_entity_poly.pdbx_seq_one_letter_code
_entity_poly.pdbx_strand_id
1 'polypeptide(L)'
;PAKKEIFEEVEKFSDYPHCGFPVIRKWTTANVSGSGAKYSGRSLREIVLGEFGDLLEIFVPDEYRADYEYMLDQFADFQYSKAIFRPTVRTAEPAAHMQDALGLMQACKVLDCMGVTPLQYLTAGGAAPEGLDEETADFIRSDTFARKLHMPQFDDIVAARIDRGDAAVIDAVKEAILSDNNTVLVTVPLIRGIVKSRNGELHDLLARFLVAARLQEGVRQAVCENADCGRAEGFLTILKAIEDNDLLRFSAVKRAIATWTGICNLDSMDRVSNKLLAGISEAVRNPDKAMEMTRTDDSVQIVTGLWAIGFYEAKDAVKRMLEIAESGTKNQRLTISYYNRYMQFSEFSGRAARKILETYPEDPQMAAAFMPTYLNAVDSLVRGCVCDENGRGVYSADKENLRYEPLAVTEIFDSEEQARLHYGILKNLADSMKKRKTEFVPMIFPWYGAVLEKSDLTQRMAVIAYALQDQAMIDEVCTRLTDIIDSYYNTRFQYMRVLLHDPKTK
;
A
#
# COMPACT_ATOMS: atom_id res chain seq x y z
N PRO A 1 -13.67 21.05 -12.20
CA PRO A 1 -13.25 19.84 -12.95
C PRO A 1 -12.76 18.73 -12.02
N ALA A 2 -11.65 18.95 -11.30
CA ALA A 2 -11.04 17.93 -10.42
C ALA A 2 -12.00 17.37 -9.35
N LYS A 3 -12.80 18.21 -8.68
CA LYS A 3 -13.78 17.74 -7.68
C LYS A 3 -14.86 16.80 -8.26
N LYS A 4 -15.31 17.07 -9.49
CA LYS A 4 -16.28 16.21 -10.18
C LYS A 4 -15.66 14.85 -10.52
N GLU A 5 -14.41 14.86 -10.98
CA GLU A 5 -13.68 13.62 -11.30
C GLU A 5 -13.36 12.81 -10.03
N ILE A 6 -13.02 13.47 -8.91
CA ILE A 6 -12.86 12.81 -7.61
C ILE A 6 -14.19 12.21 -7.15
N PHE A 7 -15.30 12.94 -7.26
CA PHE A 7 -16.63 12.41 -6.98
C PHE A 7 -16.92 11.12 -7.77
N GLU A 8 -16.67 11.14 -9.08
CA GLU A 8 -16.85 9.97 -9.97
C GLU A 8 -15.93 8.79 -9.61
N GLU A 9 -14.77 9.03 -8.99
CA GLU A 9 -13.91 7.97 -8.44
C GLU A 9 -14.40 7.45 -7.08
N VAL A 10 -14.93 8.32 -6.21
CA VAL A 10 -15.51 7.92 -4.91
C VAL A 10 -16.67 6.95 -5.11
N GLU A 11 -17.58 7.23 -6.06
CA GLU A 11 -18.70 6.33 -6.40
C GLU A 11 -18.24 4.92 -6.84
N LYS A 12 -17.00 4.80 -7.32
CA LYS A 12 -16.43 3.55 -7.85
C LYS A 12 -15.59 2.79 -6.83
N PHE A 13 -15.50 3.22 -5.57
CA PHE A 13 -14.73 2.48 -4.55
C PHE A 13 -15.24 1.06 -4.35
N SER A 14 -16.54 0.84 -4.55
CA SER A 14 -17.16 -0.47 -4.50
C SER A 14 -17.03 -1.26 -5.81
N ASP A 15 -16.36 -0.75 -6.85
CA ASP A 15 -16.21 -1.40 -8.15
C ASP A 15 -14.77 -1.85 -8.40
N TYR A 16 -14.50 -3.15 -8.20
CA TYR A 16 -13.19 -3.78 -8.38
C TYR A 16 -12.44 -3.50 -9.70
N PRO A 17 -13.09 -3.43 -10.88
CA PRO A 17 -12.41 -3.06 -12.13
C PRO A 17 -11.81 -1.64 -12.13
N HIS A 18 -12.08 -0.81 -11.12
CA HIS A 18 -11.52 0.55 -10.98
C HIS A 18 -10.40 0.63 -9.93
N CYS A 19 -9.60 -0.42 -9.77
CA CYS A 19 -8.46 -0.46 -8.88
C CYS A 19 -7.32 0.48 -9.35
N GLY A 20 -7.28 1.70 -8.80
CA GLY A 20 -6.16 2.62 -9.01
C GLY A 20 -6.40 4.05 -8.56
N PHE A 21 -7.64 4.52 -8.58
CA PHE A 21 -8.05 5.90 -8.23
C PHE A 21 -7.02 6.98 -8.68
N PRO A 22 -6.67 7.02 -9.98
CA PRO A 22 -5.62 7.89 -10.49
C PRO A 22 -5.88 9.38 -10.26
N VAL A 23 -7.14 9.83 -10.27
CA VAL A 23 -7.47 11.25 -10.01
C VAL A 23 -7.21 11.58 -8.54
N ILE A 24 -7.69 10.75 -7.62
CA ILE A 24 -7.43 10.90 -6.18
C ILE A 24 -5.93 10.87 -5.90
N ARG A 25 -5.18 9.94 -6.52
CA ARG A 25 -3.71 9.87 -6.38
C ARG A 25 -3.02 11.12 -6.89
N LYS A 26 -3.34 11.58 -8.11
CA LYS A 26 -2.77 12.80 -8.69
C LYS A 26 -3.07 14.02 -7.81
N TRP A 27 -4.31 14.15 -7.34
CA TRP A 27 -4.70 15.23 -6.45
C TRP A 27 -3.94 15.18 -5.12
N THR A 28 -3.83 14.00 -4.51
CA THR A 28 -3.12 13.80 -3.24
C THR A 28 -1.65 14.15 -3.39
N THR A 29 -0.98 13.66 -4.45
CA THR A 29 0.43 13.97 -4.71
C THR A 29 0.65 15.47 -4.91
N ALA A 30 -0.25 16.18 -5.59
CA ALA A 30 -0.08 17.61 -5.88
C ALA A 30 -0.39 18.53 -4.69
N ASN A 31 -1.27 18.10 -3.77
CA ASN A 31 -1.81 18.98 -2.73
C ASN A 31 -1.39 18.61 -1.30
N VAL A 32 -0.99 17.35 -1.08
CA VAL A 32 -0.68 16.80 0.24
C VAL A 32 0.79 16.37 0.33
N SER A 33 1.28 15.64 -0.67
CA SER A 33 2.68 15.19 -0.73
C SER A 33 3.63 16.30 -1.21
N GLY A 34 4.82 16.39 -0.62
CA GLY A 34 5.91 17.23 -1.11
C GLY A 34 6.15 18.58 -0.39
N SER A 35 7.35 19.13 -0.60
CA SER A 35 7.78 20.41 -0.03
C SER A 35 7.00 21.57 -0.67
N GLY A 36 6.23 22.30 0.12
CA GLY A 36 5.40 23.42 -0.37
C GLY A 36 4.00 23.04 -0.83
N ALA A 37 3.57 21.79 -0.58
CA ALA A 37 2.20 21.36 -0.83
C ALA A 37 1.18 22.23 -0.07
N LYS A 38 0.02 22.48 -0.68
CA LYS A 38 -1.07 23.31 -0.12
C LYS A 38 -1.44 22.91 1.31
N TYR A 39 -1.42 21.61 1.59
CA TYR A 39 -1.82 21.04 2.89
C TYR A 39 -0.66 20.55 3.74
N SER A 40 0.56 21.03 3.48
CA SER A 40 1.72 20.67 4.29
C SER A 40 1.48 20.96 5.78
N GLY A 41 1.71 19.95 6.64
CA GLY A 41 1.55 20.04 8.09
C GLY A 41 0.11 19.95 8.62
N ARG A 42 -0.89 19.75 7.75
CA ARG A 42 -2.28 19.51 8.15
C ARG A 42 -2.53 18.04 8.46
N SER A 43 -3.47 17.75 9.36
CA SER A 43 -3.93 16.38 9.60
C SER A 43 -4.85 15.89 8.47
N LEU A 44 -5.00 14.57 8.35
CA LEU A 44 -5.96 13.97 7.42
C LEU A 44 -7.37 14.53 7.63
N ARG A 45 -7.78 14.70 8.89
CA ARG A 45 -9.08 15.27 9.23
C ARG A 45 -9.24 16.71 8.76
N GLU A 46 -8.25 17.57 9.00
CA GLU A 46 -8.31 18.96 8.54
C GLU A 46 -8.42 19.06 7.02
N ILE A 47 -7.67 18.21 6.30
CA ILE A 47 -7.69 18.17 4.83
C ILE A 47 -9.06 17.72 4.34
N VAL A 48 -9.57 16.60 4.87
CA VAL A 48 -10.82 16.01 4.40
C VAL A 48 -12.02 16.89 4.69
N LEU A 49 -12.14 17.39 5.92
CA LEU A 49 -13.24 18.28 6.30
C LEU A 49 -13.18 19.63 5.57
N GLY A 50 -11.97 20.14 5.30
CA GLY A 50 -11.77 21.43 4.64
C GLY A 50 -11.96 21.40 3.12
N GLU A 51 -11.46 20.37 2.43
CA GLU A 51 -11.51 20.28 0.97
C GLU A 51 -12.72 19.51 0.46
N PHE A 52 -13.14 18.44 1.14
CA PHE A 52 -14.16 17.49 0.68
C PHE A 52 -15.47 17.56 1.49
N GLY A 53 -15.74 18.69 2.15
CA GLY A 53 -16.98 18.92 2.91
C GLY A 53 -18.26 18.68 2.10
N ASP A 54 -18.25 19.07 0.83
CA ASP A 54 -19.34 18.83 -0.13
C ASP A 54 -19.56 17.35 -0.42
N LEU A 55 -18.49 16.56 -0.54
CA LEU A 55 -18.60 15.12 -0.72
C LEU A 55 -19.10 14.44 0.57
N LEU A 56 -18.67 14.93 1.74
CA LEU A 56 -19.15 14.42 3.02
C LEU A 56 -20.66 14.56 3.18
N GLU A 57 -21.24 15.70 2.77
CA GLU A 57 -22.69 15.91 2.79
C GLU A 57 -23.45 14.92 1.88
N ILE A 58 -22.82 14.42 0.82
CA ILE A 58 -23.45 13.51 -0.13
C ILE A 58 -23.29 12.04 0.28
N PHE A 59 -22.07 11.64 0.68
CA PHE A 59 -21.70 10.24 0.90
C PHE A 59 -21.81 9.80 2.36
N VAL A 60 -21.77 10.72 3.33
CA VAL A 60 -21.78 10.36 4.76
C VAL A 60 -23.09 10.83 5.39
N PRO A 61 -24.08 9.92 5.54
CA PRO A 61 -25.31 10.20 6.29
C PRO A 61 -25.02 10.71 7.69
N ASP A 62 -25.91 11.56 8.21
CA ASP A 62 -25.75 12.20 9.52
C ASP A 62 -25.53 11.20 10.66
N GLU A 63 -26.17 10.02 10.59
CA GLU A 63 -25.98 8.94 11.55
C GLU A 63 -24.52 8.47 11.65
N TYR A 64 -23.80 8.43 10.52
CA TYR A 64 -22.43 7.92 10.44
C TYR A 64 -21.37 9.03 10.51
N ARG A 65 -21.77 10.31 10.53
CA ARG A 65 -20.84 11.45 10.51
C ARG A 65 -19.87 11.43 11.68
N ALA A 66 -20.35 11.10 12.87
CA ALA A 66 -19.51 11.06 14.06
C ALA A 66 -18.52 9.87 14.06
N ASP A 67 -18.91 8.74 13.46
CA ASP A 67 -18.01 7.59 13.27
C ASP A 67 -16.93 7.93 12.23
N TYR A 68 -17.35 8.53 11.12
CA TYR A 68 -16.48 8.95 10.03
C TYR A 68 -15.40 9.94 10.52
N GLU A 69 -15.81 11.02 11.20
CA GLU A 69 -14.87 12.01 11.73
C GLU A 69 -13.91 11.42 12.76
N TYR A 70 -14.39 10.49 13.60
CA TYR A 70 -13.54 9.78 14.54
C TYR A 70 -12.44 9.00 13.81
N MET A 71 -12.79 8.26 12.74
CA MET A 71 -11.85 7.44 11.99
C MET A 71 -10.77 8.25 11.26
N LEU A 72 -11.08 9.47 10.81
CA LEU A 72 -10.07 10.35 10.21
C LEU A 72 -8.90 10.65 11.15
N ASP A 73 -9.14 10.66 12.46
CA ASP A 73 -8.10 10.84 13.48
C ASP A 73 -7.37 9.52 13.81
N GLN A 74 -7.89 8.36 13.40
CA GLN A 74 -7.33 7.05 13.76
C GLN A 74 -6.47 6.41 12.66
N PHE A 75 -6.63 6.78 11.38
CA PHE A 75 -5.95 6.09 10.27
C PHE A 75 -4.41 6.04 10.41
N ALA A 76 -3.79 7.04 11.03
CA ALA A 76 -2.35 7.04 11.30
C ALA A 76 -1.88 5.86 12.17
N ASP A 77 -2.76 5.32 13.02
CA ASP A 77 -2.48 4.19 13.89
C ASP A 77 -2.65 2.82 13.18
N PHE A 78 -3.13 2.81 11.93
CA PHE A 78 -3.34 1.60 11.15
C PHE A 78 -2.28 1.43 10.06
N GLN A 79 -2.09 0.20 9.62
CA GLN A 79 -1.20 -0.04 8.49
C GLN A 79 -1.81 0.54 7.21
N TYR A 80 -0.97 1.23 6.42
CA TYR A 80 -1.39 1.70 5.10
C TYR A 80 -1.02 0.71 3.99
N SER A 81 -0.17 -0.29 4.27
CA SER A 81 0.14 -1.38 3.35
C SER A 81 -1.04 -2.34 3.20
N LYS A 82 -1.34 -2.83 1.99
CA LYS A 82 -2.60 -3.55 1.65
C LYS A 82 -2.47 -4.83 0.83
N ALA A 83 -1.28 -5.28 0.45
CA ALA A 83 -1.11 -6.54 -0.28
C ALA A 83 -1.24 -7.81 0.59
N ILE A 84 -1.55 -8.96 -0.02
CA ILE A 84 -1.61 -10.27 0.67
C ILE A 84 -0.28 -10.61 1.37
N PHE A 85 0.85 -10.23 0.76
CA PHE A 85 2.19 -10.32 1.36
C PHE A 85 2.73 -8.91 1.57
N ARG A 86 2.68 -8.42 2.80
CA ARG A 86 3.06 -7.05 3.14
C ARG A 86 3.70 -6.96 4.53
N PRO A 87 4.91 -6.41 4.61
CA PRO A 87 5.39 -5.79 5.82
C PRO A 87 4.39 -4.76 6.34
N THR A 88 4.05 -4.90 7.61
CA THR A 88 3.23 -3.94 8.33
C THR A 88 4.01 -2.64 8.48
N VAL A 89 3.46 -1.55 7.95
CA VAL A 89 4.03 -0.21 8.08
C VAL A 89 2.94 0.82 8.34
N ARG A 90 3.21 1.75 9.25
CA ARG A 90 2.31 2.85 9.65
C ARG A 90 2.97 4.19 9.38
N THR A 91 2.18 5.24 9.25
CA THR A 91 2.71 6.60 9.14
C THR A 91 1.64 7.61 9.50
N ALA A 92 2.06 8.72 10.11
CA ALA A 92 1.18 9.88 10.29
C ALA A 92 1.00 10.72 9.00
N GLU A 93 1.67 10.37 7.91
CA GLU A 93 1.54 11.05 6.61
C GLU A 93 0.11 10.96 6.05
N PRO A 94 -0.65 12.07 5.98
CA PRO A 94 -2.03 12.03 5.48
C PRO A 94 -2.16 11.51 4.06
N ALA A 95 -1.16 11.76 3.20
CA ALA A 95 -1.18 11.29 1.81
C ALA A 95 -1.29 9.76 1.69
N ALA A 96 -0.78 9.01 2.68
CA ALA A 96 -0.86 7.55 2.70
C ALA A 96 -2.30 7.03 2.93
N HIS A 97 -3.16 7.87 3.54
CA HIS A 97 -4.49 7.47 4.04
C HIS A 97 -5.65 8.12 3.27
N MET A 98 -5.38 9.01 2.31
CA MET A 98 -6.42 9.70 1.54
C MET A 98 -7.39 8.74 0.84
N GLN A 99 -6.90 7.62 0.31
CA GLN A 99 -7.77 6.62 -0.31
C GLN A 99 -8.68 5.93 0.71
N ASP A 100 -8.21 5.68 1.93
CA ASP A 100 -9.04 5.08 2.97
C ASP A 100 -10.11 6.03 3.48
N ALA A 101 -9.75 7.31 3.68
CA ALA A 101 -10.70 8.34 4.09
C ALA A 101 -11.85 8.49 3.08
N LEU A 102 -11.54 8.49 1.78
CA LEU A 102 -12.55 8.60 0.72
C LEU A 102 -13.32 7.29 0.52
N GLY A 103 -12.67 6.13 0.66
CA GLY A 103 -13.33 4.83 0.60
C GLY A 103 -14.31 4.62 1.76
N LEU A 104 -13.98 5.13 2.96
CA LEU A 104 -14.89 5.10 4.10
C LEU A 104 -16.16 5.93 3.84
N MET A 105 -16.08 7.04 3.09
CA MET A 105 -17.28 7.79 2.69
C MET A 105 -18.21 6.90 1.86
N GLN A 106 -17.66 6.19 0.87
CA GLN A 106 -18.42 5.25 0.05
C GLN A 106 -19.01 4.11 0.89
N ALA A 107 -18.28 3.56 1.86
CA ALA A 107 -18.79 2.52 2.74
C ALA A 107 -19.98 3.01 3.59
N CYS A 108 -19.91 4.21 4.16
CA CYS A 108 -21.05 4.84 4.84
C CYS A 108 -22.25 5.00 3.90
N LYS A 109 -22.01 5.40 2.64
CA LYS A 109 -23.08 5.55 1.65
C LYS A 109 -23.75 4.22 1.32
N VAL A 110 -22.96 3.15 1.18
CA VAL A 110 -23.47 1.82 0.87
C VAL A 110 -24.38 1.29 1.98
N LEU A 111 -24.02 1.45 3.26
CA LEU A 111 -24.89 1.05 4.38
C LEU A 111 -26.26 1.74 4.32
N ASP A 112 -26.26 3.06 4.05
CA ASP A 112 -27.47 3.86 3.89
C ASP A 112 -28.31 3.43 2.68
N CYS A 113 -27.68 3.22 1.52
CA CYS A 113 -28.36 2.70 0.33
C CYS A 113 -28.99 1.33 0.55
N MET A 114 -28.37 0.47 1.35
CA MET A 114 -28.90 -0.85 1.71
C MET A 114 -29.97 -0.75 2.82
N GLY A 115 -30.07 0.37 3.53
CA GLY A 115 -30.97 0.52 4.67
C GLY A 115 -30.61 -0.38 5.85
N VAL A 116 -29.32 -0.72 6.02
CA VAL A 116 -28.83 -1.64 7.06
C VAL A 116 -27.94 -0.93 8.06
N THR A 117 -28.09 -1.28 9.33
CA THR A 117 -27.20 -0.81 10.40
C THR A 117 -25.86 -1.56 10.37
N PRO A 118 -24.78 -0.98 10.95
CA PRO A 118 -23.52 -1.69 11.10
C PRO A 118 -23.66 -3.02 11.85
N LEU A 119 -24.51 -3.07 12.87
CA LEU A 119 -24.81 -4.29 13.62
C LEU A 119 -25.42 -5.36 12.72
N GLN A 120 -26.49 -5.03 11.97
CA GLN A 120 -27.13 -5.97 11.06
C GLN A 120 -26.16 -6.49 10.00
N TYR A 121 -25.35 -5.61 9.41
CA TYR A 121 -24.36 -6.02 8.43
C TYR A 121 -23.29 -6.95 9.04
N LEU A 122 -22.80 -6.64 10.24
CA LEU A 122 -21.82 -7.45 10.95
C LEU A 122 -22.35 -8.86 11.25
N THR A 123 -23.62 -8.98 11.65
CA THR A 123 -24.23 -10.26 12.05
C THR A 123 -24.84 -11.04 10.89
N ALA A 124 -25.03 -10.43 9.72
CA ALA A 124 -25.63 -11.07 8.55
C ALA A 124 -24.86 -12.29 8.01
N GLY A 125 -23.59 -12.46 8.40
CA GLY A 125 -22.79 -13.63 8.07
C GLY A 125 -23.33 -14.95 8.66
N GLY A 126 -24.11 -14.89 9.74
CA GLY A 126 -24.74 -16.05 10.40
C GLY A 126 -26.20 -16.22 10.01
N ALA A 127 -27.08 -16.35 11.01
CA ALA A 127 -28.52 -16.27 10.80
C ALA A 127 -28.93 -14.84 10.39
N ALA A 128 -30.01 -14.70 9.61
CA ALA A 128 -30.55 -13.39 9.26
C ALA A 128 -30.84 -12.59 10.56
N PRO A 129 -30.25 -11.39 10.72
CA PRO A 129 -30.49 -10.53 11.88
C PRO A 129 -31.96 -10.14 11.96
N GLU A 130 -32.44 -9.86 13.17
CA GLU A 130 -33.80 -9.36 13.36
C GLU A 130 -34.00 -8.05 12.56
N GLY A 131 -35.08 -8.00 11.79
CA GLY A 131 -35.42 -6.85 10.94
C GLY A 131 -34.64 -6.76 9.62
N LEU A 132 -33.78 -7.73 9.28
CA LEU A 132 -33.15 -7.83 7.96
C LEU A 132 -33.87 -8.89 7.12
N ASP A 133 -34.25 -8.54 5.90
CA ASP A 133 -34.84 -9.51 4.97
C ASP A 133 -33.78 -10.50 4.44
N GLU A 134 -34.23 -11.69 4.03
CA GLU A 134 -33.35 -12.79 3.62
C GLU A 134 -32.59 -12.48 2.31
N GLU A 135 -33.14 -11.66 1.42
CA GLU A 135 -32.47 -11.27 0.17
C GLU A 135 -31.28 -10.36 0.46
N THR A 136 -31.47 -9.36 1.32
CA THR A 136 -30.39 -8.47 1.76
C THR A 136 -29.34 -9.25 2.57
N ALA A 137 -29.75 -10.16 3.45
CA ALA A 137 -28.82 -11.03 4.19
C ALA A 137 -28.00 -11.92 3.24
N ASP A 138 -28.63 -12.53 2.23
CA ASP A 138 -27.94 -13.33 1.22
C ASP A 138 -26.98 -12.50 0.37
N PHE A 139 -27.37 -11.27 0.02
CA PHE A 139 -26.50 -10.33 -0.67
C PHE A 139 -25.22 -10.07 0.13
N ILE A 140 -25.33 -9.80 1.44
CA ILE A 140 -24.19 -9.54 2.33
C ILE A 140 -23.31 -10.79 2.45
N ARG A 141 -23.90 -11.98 2.64
CA ARG A 141 -23.15 -13.24 2.72
C ARG A 141 -22.41 -13.57 1.42
N SER A 142 -23.01 -13.19 0.30
CA SER A 142 -22.46 -13.39 -1.04
C SER A 142 -21.65 -12.19 -1.54
N ASP A 143 -21.43 -11.17 -0.71
CA ASP A 143 -20.65 -10.01 -1.10
C ASP A 143 -19.21 -10.44 -1.34
N THR A 144 -18.77 -10.27 -2.57
CA THR A 144 -17.43 -10.62 -3.03
C THR A 144 -16.84 -9.37 -3.64
N PHE A 145 -15.50 -9.30 -3.67
CA PHE A 145 -14.76 -8.15 -4.18
C PHE A 145 -15.27 -7.63 -5.53
N ALA A 146 -15.90 -8.45 -6.37
CA ALA A 146 -16.40 -8.09 -7.71
C ALA A 146 -17.76 -7.37 -7.78
N ARG A 147 -18.39 -6.99 -6.66
CA ARG A 147 -19.74 -6.39 -6.64
C ARG A 147 -19.72 -4.90 -6.27
N LYS A 148 -20.56 -4.11 -6.95
CA LYS A 148 -20.70 -2.64 -6.83
C LYS A 148 -21.11 -2.10 -5.46
N LEU A 149 -21.30 -2.93 -4.45
CA LEU A 149 -21.62 -2.53 -3.07
C LEU A 149 -20.63 -3.14 -2.07
N HIS A 150 -19.48 -3.64 -2.54
CA HIS A 150 -18.44 -4.11 -1.64
C HIS A 150 -17.91 -2.94 -0.79
N MET A 151 -17.69 -3.19 0.50
CA MET A 151 -17.23 -2.20 1.48
C MET A 151 -15.87 -2.59 2.09
N PRO A 152 -14.75 -2.25 1.43
CA PRO A 152 -13.42 -2.56 1.96
C PRO A 152 -13.16 -1.95 3.36
N GLN A 153 -13.77 -0.80 3.65
CA GLN A 153 -13.64 -0.05 4.91
C GLN A 153 -14.72 -0.41 5.95
N PHE A 154 -15.46 -1.52 5.79
CA PHE A 154 -16.46 -1.89 6.80
C PHE A 154 -15.83 -2.16 8.19
N ASP A 155 -14.60 -2.67 8.22
CA ASP A 155 -13.86 -2.87 9.48
C ASP A 155 -13.54 -1.57 10.22
N ASP A 156 -13.38 -0.44 9.52
CA ASP A 156 -13.22 0.90 10.10
C ASP A 156 -14.50 1.36 10.80
N ILE A 157 -15.67 1.06 10.23
CA ILE A 157 -16.98 1.37 10.84
C ILE A 157 -17.16 0.56 12.12
N VAL A 158 -16.82 -0.73 12.10
CA VAL A 158 -16.87 -1.59 13.30
C VAL A 158 -15.94 -1.06 14.39
N ALA A 159 -14.71 -0.67 14.05
CA ALA A 159 -13.76 -0.10 15.00
C ALA A 159 -14.28 1.21 15.62
N ALA A 160 -14.85 2.11 14.81
CA ALA A 160 -15.46 3.35 15.27
C ALA A 160 -16.59 3.09 16.27
N ARG A 161 -17.47 2.13 15.97
CA ARG A 161 -18.61 1.78 16.84
C ARG A 161 -18.16 1.18 18.17
N ILE A 162 -17.16 0.30 18.15
CA ILE A 162 -16.55 -0.24 19.38
C ILE A 162 -15.98 0.90 20.23
N ASP A 163 -15.19 1.79 19.64
CA ASP A 163 -14.50 2.86 20.37
C ASP A 163 -15.45 3.95 20.89
N ARG A 164 -16.58 4.14 20.21
CA ARG A 164 -17.65 5.05 20.61
C ARG A 164 -18.64 4.44 21.61
N GLY A 165 -18.42 3.18 22.01
CA GLY A 165 -19.18 2.52 23.07
C GLY A 165 -20.55 1.99 22.64
N ASP A 166 -20.72 1.63 21.36
CA ASP A 166 -21.94 0.98 20.88
C ASP A 166 -22.07 -0.42 21.51
N ALA A 167 -22.86 -0.52 22.58
CA ALA A 167 -23.02 -1.73 23.36
C ALA A 167 -23.53 -2.91 22.52
N ALA A 168 -24.42 -2.66 21.56
CA ALA A 168 -24.98 -3.73 20.75
C ALA A 168 -23.94 -4.34 19.79
N VAL A 169 -23.09 -3.49 19.20
CA VAL A 169 -21.95 -3.96 18.39
C VAL A 169 -20.94 -4.71 19.25
N ILE A 170 -20.59 -4.17 20.42
CA ILE A 170 -19.63 -4.82 21.34
C ILE A 170 -20.15 -6.19 21.79
N ASP A 171 -21.42 -6.28 22.18
CA ASP A 171 -22.03 -7.53 22.63
C ASP A 171 -22.10 -8.56 21.50
N ALA A 172 -22.45 -8.15 20.27
CA ALA A 172 -22.42 -9.03 19.11
C ALA A 172 -21.00 -9.55 18.79
N VAL A 173 -19.98 -8.69 18.94
CA VAL A 173 -18.57 -9.10 18.79
C VAL A 173 -18.18 -10.11 19.88
N LYS A 174 -18.57 -9.88 21.14
CA LYS A 174 -18.32 -10.82 22.23
C LYS A 174 -19.04 -12.15 22.01
N GLU A 175 -20.30 -12.12 21.57
CA GLU A 175 -21.09 -13.31 21.24
C GLU A 175 -20.43 -14.12 20.12
N ALA A 176 -19.98 -13.47 19.04
CA ALA A 176 -19.29 -14.15 17.94
C ALA A 176 -18.06 -14.94 18.39
N ILE A 177 -17.33 -14.43 19.39
CA ILE A 177 -16.11 -15.06 19.90
C ILE A 177 -16.40 -16.12 20.97
N LEU A 178 -17.38 -15.88 21.84
CA LEU A 178 -17.65 -16.72 23.02
C LEU A 178 -18.67 -17.83 22.76
N SER A 179 -19.49 -17.72 21.73
CA SER A 179 -20.58 -18.68 21.47
C SER A 179 -20.06 -19.97 20.86
N ASP A 180 -20.37 -21.11 21.50
CA ASP A 180 -20.12 -22.44 20.95
C ASP A 180 -21.09 -22.81 19.81
N ASN A 181 -22.19 -22.06 19.65
CA ASN A 181 -23.27 -22.36 18.71
C ASN A 181 -23.12 -21.66 17.35
N ASN A 182 -22.06 -20.87 17.13
CA ASN A 182 -21.75 -20.17 15.87
C ASN A 182 -22.89 -19.28 15.30
N THR A 183 -23.79 -18.73 16.13
CA THR A 183 -24.89 -17.86 15.68
C THR A 183 -24.39 -16.61 14.94
N VAL A 184 -23.25 -16.06 15.39
CA VAL A 184 -22.51 -14.99 14.71
C VAL A 184 -21.14 -15.53 14.31
N LEU A 185 -20.80 -15.43 13.01
CA LEU A 185 -19.51 -15.90 12.51
C LEU A 185 -18.39 -14.92 12.85
N VAL A 186 -17.22 -15.44 13.22
CA VAL A 186 -15.99 -14.65 13.33
C VAL A 186 -15.46 -14.35 11.92
N THR A 187 -15.88 -13.22 11.36
CA THR A 187 -15.49 -12.77 10.02
C THR A 187 -14.21 -11.92 10.05
N VAL A 188 -13.57 -11.75 8.89
CA VAL A 188 -12.39 -10.88 8.76
C VAL A 188 -12.68 -9.43 9.16
N PRO A 189 -13.79 -8.79 8.74
CA PRO A 189 -14.11 -7.45 9.20
C PRO A 189 -14.30 -7.33 10.71
N LEU A 190 -14.85 -8.36 11.36
CA LEU A 190 -14.97 -8.41 12.82
C LEU A 190 -13.58 -8.45 13.48
N ILE A 191 -12.71 -9.36 13.03
CA ILE A 191 -11.32 -9.48 13.54
C ILE A 191 -10.58 -8.15 13.37
N ARG A 192 -10.68 -7.53 12.18
CA ARG A 192 -10.03 -6.26 11.87
C ARG A 192 -10.60 -5.11 12.68
N GLY A 193 -11.93 -5.05 12.86
CA GLY A 193 -12.59 -4.08 13.71
C GLY A 193 -12.09 -4.15 15.16
N ILE A 194 -11.90 -5.35 15.70
CA ILE A 194 -11.28 -5.55 17.02
C ILE A 194 -9.87 -4.97 17.05
N VAL A 195 -8.95 -5.42 16.18
CA VAL A 195 -7.54 -4.97 16.26
C VAL A 195 -7.35 -3.50 15.90
N LYS A 196 -8.28 -2.88 15.16
CA LYS A 196 -8.33 -1.44 14.87
C LYS A 196 -8.90 -0.62 16.03
N SER A 197 -9.74 -1.22 16.88
CA SER A 197 -10.30 -0.53 18.05
C SER A 197 -9.25 -0.30 19.14
N ARG A 198 -9.55 0.58 20.09
CA ARG A 198 -8.80 0.83 21.32
C ARG A 198 -9.24 -0.09 22.46
N ASN A 199 -10.14 -1.04 22.19
CA ASN A 199 -10.74 -1.89 23.21
C ASN A 199 -9.81 -3.06 23.57
N GLY A 200 -9.00 -2.86 24.62
CA GLY A 200 -8.08 -3.88 25.15
C GLY A 200 -8.78 -5.16 25.62
N GLU A 201 -10.02 -5.08 26.12
CA GLU A 201 -10.78 -6.27 26.53
C GLU A 201 -11.09 -7.16 25.31
N LEU A 202 -11.45 -6.56 24.18
CA LEU A 202 -11.69 -7.28 22.93
C LEU A 202 -10.39 -7.80 22.31
N HIS A 203 -9.27 -7.09 22.45
CA HIS A 203 -7.94 -7.61 22.07
C HIS A 203 -7.61 -8.88 22.85
N ASP A 204 -7.74 -8.85 24.17
CA ASP A 204 -7.50 -10.01 25.05
C ASP A 204 -8.46 -11.16 24.73
N LEU A 205 -9.73 -10.84 24.44
CA LEU A 205 -10.72 -11.84 24.05
C LEU A 205 -10.35 -12.52 22.73
N LEU A 206 -9.93 -11.76 21.71
CA LEU A 206 -9.46 -12.30 20.44
C LEU A 206 -8.18 -13.14 20.60
N ALA A 207 -7.28 -12.74 21.50
CA ALA A 207 -6.09 -13.51 21.83
C ALA A 207 -6.44 -14.86 22.48
N ARG A 208 -7.38 -14.87 23.45
CA ARG A 208 -7.89 -16.12 24.05
C ARG A 208 -8.58 -17.01 23.02
N PHE A 209 -9.33 -16.43 22.09
CA PHE A 209 -9.97 -17.15 21.00
C PHE A 209 -8.95 -17.84 20.09
N LEU A 210 -7.87 -17.14 19.72
CA LEU A 210 -6.75 -17.73 18.96
C LEU A 210 -6.14 -18.93 19.68
N VAL A 211 -5.89 -18.82 20.99
CA VAL A 211 -5.34 -19.92 21.81
C VAL A 211 -6.32 -21.09 21.89
N ALA A 212 -7.63 -20.81 21.99
CA ALA A 212 -8.69 -21.81 22.07
C ALA A 212 -8.95 -22.55 20.75
N ALA A 213 -8.46 -22.05 19.61
CA ALA A 213 -8.75 -22.58 18.27
C ALA A 213 -8.37 -24.06 18.06
N ARG A 214 -7.59 -24.70 18.94
CA ARG A 214 -7.24 -26.14 18.93
C ARG A 214 -6.90 -26.69 17.53
N LEU A 215 -7.82 -27.37 16.84
CA LEU A 215 -7.62 -27.96 15.50
C LEU A 215 -8.17 -27.10 14.35
N GLN A 216 -8.78 -25.96 14.63
CA GLN A 216 -9.39 -25.07 13.64
C GLN A 216 -8.33 -24.18 12.97
N GLU A 217 -7.72 -24.68 11.89
CA GLU A 217 -6.70 -23.93 11.12
C GLU A 217 -7.27 -22.65 10.51
N GLY A 218 -8.53 -22.67 10.07
CA GLY A 218 -9.21 -21.49 9.52
C GLY A 218 -9.25 -20.31 10.50
N VAL A 219 -9.49 -20.58 11.79
CA VAL A 219 -9.48 -19.54 12.84
C VAL A 219 -8.07 -18.98 13.04
N ARG A 220 -7.06 -19.86 13.16
CA ARG A 220 -5.66 -19.42 13.30
C ARG A 220 -5.24 -18.54 12.12
N GLN A 221 -5.60 -18.96 10.91
CA GLN A 221 -5.35 -18.19 9.71
C GLN A 221 -6.05 -16.83 9.74
N ALA A 222 -7.36 -16.80 10.00
CA ALA A 222 -8.14 -15.57 10.00
C ALA A 222 -7.62 -14.54 11.01
N VAL A 223 -7.27 -14.97 12.23
CA VAL A 223 -6.75 -14.07 13.27
C VAL A 223 -5.32 -13.63 12.96
N CYS A 224 -4.40 -14.57 12.73
CA CYS A 224 -2.99 -14.23 12.57
C CYS A 224 -2.74 -13.40 11.30
N GLU A 225 -3.35 -13.71 10.17
CA GLU A 225 -3.12 -12.92 8.94
C GLU A 225 -3.68 -11.49 8.99
N ASN A 226 -4.50 -11.18 9.99
CA ASN A 226 -5.11 -9.86 10.16
C ASN A 226 -4.69 -9.16 11.44
N ALA A 227 -3.82 -9.76 12.26
CA ALA A 227 -3.38 -9.21 13.54
C ALA A 227 -2.68 -7.84 13.40
N ASP A 228 -2.06 -7.60 12.26
CA ASP A 228 -1.30 -6.38 11.94
C ASP A 228 -2.13 -5.32 11.17
N CYS A 229 -3.41 -5.61 10.85
CA CYS A 229 -4.35 -4.71 10.15
C CYS A 229 -4.85 -3.53 10.98
N GLY A 230 -4.58 -3.50 12.27
CA GLY A 230 -5.05 -2.46 13.18
C GLY A 230 -3.92 -1.77 13.90
N ARG A 231 -4.13 -1.50 15.19
CA ARG A 231 -3.21 -0.77 16.06
C ARG A 231 -2.05 -1.64 16.54
N ALA A 232 -1.00 -0.98 17.03
CA ALA A 232 0.15 -1.65 17.61
C ALA A 232 -0.24 -2.51 18.82
N GLU A 233 -1.13 -2.02 19.68
CA GLU A 233 -1.55 -2.69 20.91
C GLU A 233 -2.27 -4.02 20.62
N GLY A 234 -3.19 -4.03 19.66
CA GLY A 234 -3.88 -5.24 19.22
C GLY A 234 -2.90 -6.28 18.69
N PHE A 235 -1.98 -5.84 17.82
CA PHE A 235 -0.92 -6.71 17.29
C PHE A 235 -0.03 -7.29 18.40
N LEU A 236 0.45 -6.46 19.34
CA LEU A 236 1.33 -6.89 20.43
C LEU A 236 0.65 -7.89 21.38
N THR A 237 -0.68 -7.75 21.57
CA THR A 237 -1.48 -8.70 22.35
C THR A 237 -1.52 -10.07 21.68
N ILE A 238 -1.78 -10.11 20.37
CA ILE A 238 -1.78 -11.37 19.60
C ILE A 238 -0.38 -11.98 19.51
N LEU A 239 0.65 -11.16 19.28
CA LEU A 239 2.05 -11.62 19.25
C LEU A 239 2.44 -12.25 20.58
N LYS A 240 2.10 -11.62 21.71
CA LYS A 240 2.32 -12.18 23.04
C LYS A 240 1.61 -13.52 23.23
N ALA A 241 0.36 -13.66 22.78
CA ALA A 241 -0.35 -14.93 22.85
C ALA A 241 0.30 -16.04 22.02
N ILE A 242 0.87 -15.70 20.85
CA ILE A 242 1.65 -16.63 20.03
C ILE A 242 2.89 -17.13 20.77
N GLU A 243 3.62 -16.21 21.41
CA GLU A 243 4.84 -16.51 22.18
C GLU A 243 4.54 -17.37 23.41
N ASP A 244 3.58 -16.94 24.24
CA ASP A 244 3.26 -17.57 25.52
C ASP A 244 2.67 -18.99 25.36
N ASN A 245 2.11 -19.32 24.18
CA ASN A 245 1.43 -20.59 23.91
C ASN A 245 2.12 -21.47 22.85
N ASP A 246 3.36 -21.12 22.46
CA ASP A 246 4.16 -21.86 21.48
C ASP A 246 3.43 -22.05 20.13
N LEU A 247 2.65 -21.05 19.69
CA LEU A 247 1.82 -21.19 18.48
C LEU A 247 2.65 -21.22 17.18
N LEU A 248 3.96 -20.94 17.24
CA LEU A 248 4.85 -20.99 16.08
C LEU A 248 4.91 -22.38 15.41
N ARG A 249 4.54 -23.45 16.13
CA ARG A 249 4.42 -24.81 15.57
C ARG A 249 3.40 -24.94 14.45
N PHE A 250 2.46 -24.00 14.31
CA PHE A 250 1.41 -24.02 13.28
C PHE A 250 1.85 -23.27 12.00
N SER A 251 1.56 -23.85 10.84
CA SER A 251 1.93 -23.28 9.54
C SER A 251 1.27 -21.92 9.25
N ALA A 252 -0.02 -21.72 9.63
CA ALA A 252 -0.66 -20.41 9.51
C ALA A 252 0.07 -19.31 10.29
N VAL A 253 0.63 -19.63 11.47
CA VAL A 253 1.36 -18.66 12.30
C VAL A 253 2.69 -18.29 11.66
N LYS A 254 3.45 -19.28 11.15
CA LYS A 254 4.68 -19.00 10.39
C LYS A 254 4.41 -18.12 9.16
N ARG A 255 3.29 -18.36 8.46
CA ARG A 255 2.89 -17.59 7.29
C ARG A 255 2.57 -16.15 7.66
N ALA A 256 1.79 -15.96 8.72
CA ALA A 256 1.45 -14.64 9.21
C ALA A 256 2.70 -13.84 9.59
N ILE A 257 3.66 -14.44 10.30
CA ILE A 257 4.94 -13.78 10.63
C ILE A 257 5.72 -13.38 9.37
N ALA A 258 5.81 -14.26 8.37
CA ALA A 258 6.45 -13.95 7.10
C ALA A 258 5.71 -12.83 6.35
N THR A 259 4.38 -12.82 6.40
CA THR A 259 3.56 -11.74 5.86
C THR A 259 3.90 -10.42 6.56
N TRP A 260 3.69 -10.32 7.89
CA TRP A 260 3.82 -9.07 8.64
C TRP A 260 5.20 -8.44 8.56
N THR A 261 6.26 -9.25 8.47
CA THR A 261 7.64 -8.76 8.51
C THR A 261 8.28 -8.71 7.13
N GLY A 262 7.73 -9.43 6.16
CA GLY A 262 8.36 -9.67 4.85
C GLY A 262 9.64 -10.49 4.93
N ILE A 263 9.96 -11.05 6.11
CA ILE A 263 11.13 -11.91 6.30
C ILE A 263 10.73 -13.32 5.87
N CYS A 264 11.42 -13.84 4.85
CA CYS A 264 11.11 -15.09 4.13
C CYS A 264 9.96 -14.97 3.13
N ASN A 265 10.08 -15.70 2.00
CA ASN A 265 8.97 -15.90 1.08
C ASN A 265 8.14 -17.12 1.48
N LEU A 266 6.98 -17.31 0.84
CA LEU A 266 6.09 -18.46 1.06
C LEU A 266 6.83 -19.81 0.99
N ASP A 267 7.78 -19.94 0.06
CA ASP A 267 8.54 -21.17 -0.15
C ASP A 267 9.65 -21.41 0.89
N SER A 268 9.92 -20.42 1.76
CA SER A 268 10.96 -20.47 2.78
C SER A 268 10.43 -20.29 4.20
N MET A 269 9.13 -20.52 4.43
CA MET A 269 8.48 -20.34 5.73
C MET A 269 9.07 -21.23 6.85
N ASP A 270 9.70 -22.35 6.52
CA ASP A 270 10.39 -23.21 7.49
C ASP A 270 11.58 -22.51 8.17
N ARG A 271 12.07 -21.41 7.60
CA ARG A 271 13.12 -20.57 8.19
C ARG A 271 12.61 -19.66 9.31
N VAL A 272 11.28 -19.53 9.47
CA VAL A 272 10.67 -18.83 10.61
C VAL A 272 10.86 -19.68 11.86
N SER A 273 11.96 -19.42 12.56
CA SER A 273 12.39 -20.13 13.77
C SER A 273 12.03 -19.35 15.05
N ASN A 274 12.08 -20.03 16.20
CA ASN A 274 11.92 -19.38 17.50
C ASN A 274 12.93 -18.23 17.71
N LYS A 275 14.14 -18.36 17.17
CA LYS A 275 15.15 -17.29 17.22
C LYS A 275 14.72 -16.06 16.42
N LEU A 276 14.14 -16.26 15.23
CA LEU A 276 13.62 -15.16 14.42
C LEU A 276 12.43 -14.48 15.12
N LEU A 277 11.49 -15.26 15.64
CA LEU A 277 10.35 -14.75 16.40
C LEU A 277 10.81 -13.92 17.61
N ALA A 278 11.79 -14.40 18.37
CA ALA A 278 12.36 -13.67 19.50
C ALA A 278 13.00 -12.33 19.06
N GLY A 279 13.73 -12.31 17.93
CA GLY A 279 14.30 -11.07 17.39
C GLY A 279 13.24 -10.06 16.93
N ILE A 280 12.20 -10.53 16.24
CA ILE A 280 11.04 -9.71 15.83
C ILE A 280 10.35 -9.12 17.06
N SER A 281 10.10 -9.97 18.06
CA SER A 281 9.46 -9.64 19.32
C SER A 281 10.21 -8.59 20.13
N GLU A 282 11.54 -8.73 20.23
CA GLU A 282 12.41 -7.78 20.89
C GLU A 282 12.45 -6.44 20.14
N ALA A 283 12.63 -6.48 18.81
CA ALA A 283 12.73 -5.28 17.99
C ALA A 283 11.46 -4.42 18.02
N VAL A 284 10.27 -5.03 17.89
CA VAL A 284 9.00 -4.29 17.90
C VAL A 284 8.65 -3.71 19.27
N ARG A 285 9.26 -4.20 20.36
CA ARG A 285 9.04 -3.69 21.73
C ARG A 285 10.16 -2.75 22.21
N ASN A 286 11.30 -2.71 21.52
CA ASN A 286 12.46 -1.93 21.92
C ASN A 286 13.03 -1.15 20.72
N PRO A 287 12.74 0.16 20.61
CA PRO A 287 13.24 1.02 19.54
C PRO A 287 14.77 1.07 19.43
N ASP A 288 15.48 1.03 20.56
CA ASP A 288 16.95 1.02 20.57
C ASP A 288 17.49 -0.27 19.96
N LYS A 289 16.84 -1.41 20.27
CA LYS A 289 17.21 -2.69 19.68
C LYS A 289 16.92 -2.74 18.18
N ALA A 290 15.76 -2.24 17.76
CA ALA A 290 15.44 -2.13 16.34
C ALA A 290 16.51 -1.31 15.60
N MET A 291 16.91 -0.16 16.16
CA MET A 291 17.97 0.67 15.60
C MET A 291 19.34 -0.05 15.58
N GLU A 292 19.72 -0.74 16.66
CA GLU A 292 20.94 -1.56 16.72
C GLU A 292 20.99 -2.60 15.60
N MET A 293 19.90 -3.33 15.39
CA MET A 293 19.79 -4.34 14.33
C MET A 293 20.06 -3.77 12.93
N THR A 294 19.62 -2.53 12.65
CA THR A 294 19.88 -1.86 11.37
C THR A 294 21.33 -1.44 11.16
N ARG A 295 22.17 -1.45 12.20
CA ARG A 295 23.61 -1.10 12.12
C ARG A 295 24.49 -2.29 11.84
N THR A 296 23.95 -3.51 11.96
CA THR A 296 24.66 -4.75 11.65
C THR A 296 24.86 -4.93 10.16
N ASP A 297 25.62 -5.96 9.75
CA ASP A 297 25.72 -6.40 8.36
C ASP A 297 24.94 -7.72 8.13
N ASP A 298 24.05 -8.09 9.06
CA ASP A 298 23.18 -9.26 8.95
C ASP A 298 21.85 -8.85 8.31
N SER A 299 21.55 -9.35 7.11
CA SER A 299 20.38 -8.95 6.36
C SER A 299 19.05 -9.27 7.06
N VAL A 300 18.99 -10.34 7.87
CA VAL A 300 17.79 -10.66 8.65
C VAL A 300 17.59 -9.63 9.74
N GLN A 301 18.66 -9.25 10.45
CA GLN A 301 18.58 -8.23 11.50
C GLN A 301 18.24 -6.86 10.91
N ILE A 302 18.89 -6.44 9.82
CA ILE A 302 18.60 -5.14 9.20
C ILE A 302 17.12 -5.05 8.77
N VAL A 303 16.57 -6.08 8.10
CA VAL A 303 15.15 -6.09 7.71
C VAL A 303 14.24 -6.10 8.93
N THR A 304 14.56 -6.89 9.97
CA THR A 304 13.79 -6.93 11.23
C THR A 304 13.76 -5.55 11.91
N GLY A 305 14.91 -4.89 12.01
CA GLY A 305 15.03 -3.57 12.61
C GLY A 305 14.28 -2.50 11.81
N LEU A 306 14.43 -2.50 10.48
CA LEU A 306 13.70 -1.57 9.61
C LEU A 306 12.19 -1.80 9.68
N TRP A 307 11.73 -3.05 9.68
CA TRP A 307 10.33 -3.39 9.88
C TRP A 307 9.82 -2.88 11.23
N ALA A 308 10.54 -3.12 12.33
CA ALA A 308 10.11 -2.67 13.66
C ALA A 308 10.05 -1.14 13.78
N ILE A 309 10.96 -0.42 13.12
CA ILE A 309 10.89 1.05 13.02
C ILE A 309 9.66 1.47 12.21
N GLY A 310 9.49 0.90 11.01
CA GLY A 310 8.38 1.23 10.10
C GLY A 310 7.00 0.78 10.60
N PHE A 311 6.95 -0.21 11.49
CA PHE A 311 5.76 -0.66 12.18
C PHE A 311 5.11 0.48 12.97
N TYR A 312 5.91 1.40 13.53
CA TYR A 312 5.42 2.59 14.21
C TYR A 312 5.42 3.84 13.30
N GLU A 313 6.50 4.08 12.56
CA GLU A 313 6.58 5.22 11.63
C GLU A 313 7.50 4.92 10.42
N ALA A 314 6.90 4.81 9.25
CA ALA A 314 7.58 4.54 7.99
C ALA A 314 8.57 5.64 7.61
N LYS A 315 8.31 6.91 7.94
CA LYS A 315 9.26 8.01 7.71
C LYS A 315 10.58 7.81 8.46
N ASP A 316 10.55 7.24 9.66
CA ASP A 316 11.76 6.94 10.42
C ASP A 316 12.54 5.79 9.78
N ALA A 317 11.85 4.77 9.28
CA ALA A 317 12.48 3.69 8.52
C ALA A 317 13.08 4.23 7.20
N VAL A 318 12.39 5.12 6.48
CA VAL A 318 12.93 5.81 5.29
C VAL A 318 14.17 6.62 5.65
N LYS A 319 14.14 7.40 6.74
CA LYS A 319 15.30 8.15 7.21
C LYS A 319 16.49 7.22 7.43
N ARG A 320 16.28 6.10 8.12
CA ARG A 320 17.35 5.10 8.35
C ARG A 320 17.86 4.48 7.04
N MET A 321 16.97 4.17 6.10
CA MET A 321 17.37 3.69 4.77
C MET A 321 18.22 4.71 4.02
N LEU A 322 17.91 6.02 4.11
CA LEU A 322 18.68 7.07 3.45
C LEU A 322 20.10 7.20 4.05
N GLU A 323 20.24 7.06 5.37
CA GLU A 323 21.55 6.99 6.03
C GLU A 323 22.37 5.78 5.53
N ILE A 324 21.73 4.61 5.39
CA ILE A 324 22.38 3.41 4.84
C ILE A 324 22.76 3.60 3.36
N ALA A 325 21.90 4.26 2.57
CA ALA A 325 22.17 4.57 1.18
C ALA A 325 23.42 5.44 1.03
N GLU A 326 23.60 6.41 1.93
CA GLU A 326 24.73 7.33 1.93
C GLU A 326 26.04 6.68 2.37
N SER A 327 26.06 5.96 3.49
CA SER A 327 27.32 5.52 4.13
C SER A 327 27.39 4.05 4.54
N GLY A 328 26.40 3.22 4.19
CA GLY A 328 26.36 1.81 4.58
C GLY A 328 27.43 0.93 3.90
N THR A 329 27.42 -0.37 4.19
CA THR A 329 28.14 -1.36 3.39
C THR A 329 27.38 -1.68 2.10
N LYS A 330 28.04 -2.34 1.14
CA LYS A 330 27.35 -2.86 -0.06
C LYS A 330 26.20 -3.79 0.33
N ASN A 331 26.41 -4.67 1.30
CA ASN A 331 25.42 -5.62 1.76
C ASN A 331 24.24 -4.94 2.47
N GLN A 332 24.49 -3.93 3.31
CA GLN A 332 23.43 -3.11 3.90
C GLN A 332 22.56 -2.43 2.82
N ARG A 333 23.18 -1.83 1.78
CA ARG A 333 22.44 -1.21 0.67
C ARG A 333 21.59 -2.21 -0.12
N LEU A 334 22.13 -3.39 -0.42
CA LEU A 334 21.35 -4.47 -1.05
C LEU A 334 20.28 -5.03 -0.11
N THR A 335 20.44 -4.86 1.20
CA THR A 335 19.42 -5.28 2.16
C THR A 335 18.26 -4.29 2.23
N ILE A 336 18.53 -2.99 2.24
CA ILE A 336 17.44 -2.01 2.24
C ILE A 336 16.66 -2.06 0.93
N SER A 337 17.25 -2.48 -0.19
CA SER A 337 16.50 -2.66 -1.45
C SER A 337 15.41 -3.72 -1.32
N TYR A 338 15.63 -4.77 -0.51
CA TYR A 338 14.63 -5.77 -0.20
C TYR A 338 13.46 -5.16 0.56
N TYR A 339 13.75 -4.46 1.67
CA TYR A 339 12.73 -3.80 2.49
C TYR A 339 11.98 -2.69 1.74
N ASN A 340 12.68 -1.94 0.87
CA ASN A 340 12.12 -0.82 0.11
C ASN A 340 10.94 -1.23 -0.80
N ARG A 341 10.94 -2.46 -1.32
CA ARG A 341 9.85 -3.00 -2.16
C ARG A 341 8.54 -3.15 -1.41
N TYR A 342 8.61 -3.24 -0.08
CA TYR A 342 7.47 -3.50 0.78
C TYR A 342 6.83 -2.24 1.36
N MET A 343 7.45 -1.07 1.17
CA MET A 343 6.92 0.19 1.66
C MET A 343 5.57 0.56 1.06
N GLN A 344 5.20 0.06 -0.13
CA GLN A 344 3.90 0.24 -0.81
C GLN A 344 3.39 1.69 -1.00
N PHE A 345 4.17 2.68 -0.59
CA PHE A 345 3.95 4.09 -0.86
C PHE A 345 5.13 4.60 -1.71
N SER A 346 4.83 5.03 -2.94
CA SER A 346 5.84 5.36 -3.96
C SER A 346 6.69 6.56 -3.55
N GLU A 347 6.13 7.51 -2.80
CA GLU A 347 6.88 8.65 -2.27
C GLU A 347 8.00 8.20 -1.33
N PHE A 348 7.73 7.24 -0.43
CA PHE A 348 8.74 6.70 0.49
C PHE A 348 9.76 5.83 -0.23
N SER A 349 9.30 4.86 -1.02
CA SER A 349 10.19 3.92 -1.69
C SER A 349 11.05 4.58 -2.79
N GLY A 350 10.52 5.59 -3.47
CA GLY A 350 11.23 6.34 -4.50
C GLY A 350 12.40 7.17 -3.95
N ARG A 351 12.33 7.64 -2.69
CA ARG A 351 13.41 8.44 -2.07
C ARG A 351 14.70 7.63 -1.93
N ALA A 352 14.62 6.43 -1.37
CA ALA A 352 15.79 5.55 -1.22
C ALA A 352 16.34 5.14 -2.59
N ALA A 353 15.46 4.82 -3.54
CA ALA A 353 15.85 4.42 -4.88
C ALA A 353 16.58 5.54 -5.64
N ARG A 354 16.09 6.78 -5.58
CA ARG A 354 16.76 7.96 -6.16
C ARG A 354 18.14 8.19 -5.55
N LYS A 355 18.24 8.22 -4.21
CA LYS A 355 19.51 8.43 -3.51
C LYS A 355 20.54 7.36 -3.87
N ILE A 356 20.14 6.09 -4.01
CA ILE A 356 21.05 5.02 -4.40
C ILE A 356 21.57 5.21 -5.83
N LEU A 357 20.70 5.53 -6.79
CA LEU A 357 21.12 5.78 -8.17
C LEU A 357 22.05 7.00 -8.27
N GLU A 358 21.78 8.06 -7.51
CA GLU A 358 22.65 9.24 -7.46
C GLU A 358 24.01 8.94 -6.81
N THR A 359 24.04 8.08 -5.80
CA THR A 359 25.27 7.76 -5.04
C THR A 359 26.13 6.70 -5.74
N TYR A 360 25.50 5.76 -6.46
CA TYR A 360 26.15 4.64 -7.17
C TYR A 360 25.69 4.53 -8.63
N PRO A 361 25.87 5.59 -9.45
CA PRO A 361 25.28 5.67 -10.79
C PRO A 361 25.82 4.63 -11.78
N GLU A 362 26.99 4.06 -11.51
CA GLU A 362 27.67 3.09 -12.36
C GLU A 362 27.54 1.64 -11.86
N ASP A 363 26.87 1.37 -10.73
CA ASP A 363 26.73 0.01 -10.19
C ASP A 363 25.46 -0.67 -10.73
N PRO A 364 25.56 -1.60 -11.70
CA PRO A 364 24.39 -2.24 -12.30
C PRO A 364 23.64 -3.15 -11.31
N GLN A 365 24.30 -3.66 -10.27
CA GLN A 365 23.66 -4.47 -9.24
C GLN A 365 22.78 -3.59 -8.35
N MET A 366 23.27 -2.40 -7.96
CA MET A 366 22.47 -1.42 -7.22
C MET A 366 21.30 -0.92 -8.07
N ALA A 367 21.54 -0.61 -9.35
CA ALA A 367 20.48 -0.23 -10.27
C ALA A 367 19.40 -1.33 -10.36
N ALA A 368 19.79 -2.59 -10.54
CA ALA A 368 18.87 -3.73 -10.56
C ALA A 368 18.03 -3.81 -9.28
N ALA A 369 18.70 -3.67 -8.12
CA ALA A 369 18.08 -3.85 -6.81
C ALA A 369 16.99 -2.82 -6.50
N PHE A 370 17.15 -1.57 -6.97
CA PHE A 370 16.23 -0.45 -6.69
C PHE A 370 15.31 -0.09 -7.85
N MET A 371 15.55 -0.60 -9.06
CA MET A 371 14.69 -0.34 -10.24
C MET A 371 13.20 -0.59 -9.98
N PRO A 372 12.77 -1.66 -9.26
CA PRO A 372 11.35 -1.90 -9.00
C PRO A 372 10.63 -0.80 -8.21
N THR A 373 11.39 0.02 -7.48
CA THR A 373 10.87 1.14 -6.66
C THR A 373 11.24 2.51 -7.20
N TYR A 374 12.18 2.58 -8.15
CA TYR A 374 12.55 3.81 -8.84
C TYR A 374 11.56 4.08 -9.96
N LEU A 375 10.84 5.21 -9.90
CA LEU A 375 9.81 5.59 -10.89
C LEU A 375 8.87 4.43 -11.25
N ASN A 376 8.36 3.71 -10.24
CA ASN A 376 7.61 2.47 -10.44
C ASN A 376 6.26 2.62 -11.17
N ALA A 377 5.80 3.86 -11.41
CA ALA A 377 4.55 4.18 -12.09
C ALA A 377 4.73 4.76 -13.50
N VAL A 378 5.88 4.52 -14.16
CA VAL A 378 6.18 5.05 -15.52
C VAL A 378 5.04 4.85 -16.51
N ASP A 379 4.42 3.67 -16.56
CA ASP A 379 3.34 3.39 -17.50
C ASP A 379 2.09 4.24 -17.22
N SER A 380 1.79 4.49 -15.95
CA SER A 380 0.66 5.34 -15.57
C SER A 380 0.94 6.81 -15.84
N LEU A 381 2.19 7.26 -15.68
CA LEU A 381 2.62 8.61 -16.06
C LEU A 381 2.46 8.82 -17.57
N VAL A 382 2.99 7.91 -18.41
CA VAL A 382 2.87 7.99 -19.87
C VAL A 382 1.41 7.98 -20.31
N ARG A 383 0.59 7.07 -19.79
CA ARG A 383 -0.85 7.06 -20.10
C ARG A 383 -1.57 8.33 -19.66
N GLY A 384 -1.18 8.89 -18.52
CA GLY A 384 -1.73 10.14 -18.00
C GLY A 384 -1.46 11.35 -18.89
N CYS A 385 -0.46 11.27 -19.79
CA CYS A 385 -0.16 12.33 -20.76
C CYS A 385 -1.09 12.32 -21.97
N VAL A 386 -2.00 11.35 -22.11
CA VAL A 386 -2.89 11.21 -23.27
C VAL A 386 -4.34 11.17 -22.83
N CYS A 387 -5.12 12.16 -23.28
CA CYS A 387 -6.55 12.24 -23.01
C CYS A 387 -7.37 12.40 -24.29
N ASP A 388 -8.65 12.03 -24.23
CA ASP A 388 -9.60 12.31 -25.31
C ASP A 388 -10.10 13.76 -25.24
N GLU A 389 -10.93 14.14 -26.22
CA GLU A 389 -11.55 15.47 -26.31
C GLU A 389 -12.31 15.90 -25.03
N ASN A 390 -12.76 14.94 -24.22
CA ASN A 390 -13.48 15.18 -22.96
C ASN A 390 -12.55 15.16 -21.74
N GLY A 391 -11.23 15.09 -21.93
CA GLY A 391 -10.24 15.02 -20.86
C GLY A 391 -10.12 13.64 -20.19
N ARG A 392 -10.71 12.58 -20.77
CA ARG A 392 -10.63 11.22 -20.20
C ARG A 392 -9.37 10.50 -20.69
N GLY A 393 -8.66 9.83 -19.78
CA GLY A 393 -7.48 9.03 -20.11
C GLY A 393 -7.79 7.90 -21.12
N VAL A 394 -6.89 7.67 -22.06
CA VAL A 394 -7.09 6.72 -23.17
C VAL A 394 -6.30 5.43 -22.93
N TYR A 395 -7.00 4.33 -22.63
CA TYR A 395 -6.40 3.05 -22.22
C TYR A 395 -6.15 2.07 -23.37
N SER A 396 -7.03 2.01 -24.36
CA SER A 396 -6.84 1.21 -25.59
C SER A 396 -7.82 1.66 -26.67
N ALA A 397 -7.41 2.58 -27.54
CA ALA A 397 -8.13 2.86 -28.78
C ALA A 397 -7.27 3.70 -29.73
N ASP A 398 -7.47 3.46 -31.02
CA ASP A 398 -7.27 4.44 -32.09
C ASP A 398 -8.45 5.42 -32.05
N LYS A 399 -8.48 6.24 -30.99
CA LYS A 399 -9.39 7.40 -30.95
C LYS A 399 -8.78 8.49 -31.82
N GLU A 400 -9.57 9.02 -32.73
CA GLU A 400 -9.27 10.27 -33.41
C GLU A 400 -9.34 11.43 -32.39
N ASN A 401 -8.59 12.51 -32.62
CA ASN A 401 -8.57 13.72 -31.78
C ASN A 401 -8.07 13.52 -30.33
N LEU A 402 -6.88 12.93 -30.18
CA LEU A 402 -6.17 12.86 -28.89
C LEU A 402 -5.57 14.21 -28.52
N ARG A 403 -5.64 14.54 -27.23
CA ARG A 403 -4.91 15.64 -26.61
C ARG A 403 -3.73 15.08 -25.82
N TYR A 404 -2.60 15.77 -25.94
CA TYR A 404 -1.36 15.43 -25.26
C TYR A 404 -1.09 16.50 -24.21
N GLU A 405 -0.98 16.09 -22.95
CA GLU A 405 -0.69 16.99 -21.85
C GLU A 405 0.79 16.89 -21.46
N PRO A 406 1.50 18.02 -21.30
CA PRO A 406 2.88 18.00 -20.86
C PRO A 406 2.96 17.45 -19.44
N LEU A 407 3.97 16.62 -19.18
CA LEU A 407 4.28 16.12 -17.86
C LEU A 407 5.21 17.12 -17.16
N ALA A 408 4.76 17.76 -16.09
CA ALA A 408 5.61 18.68 -15.35
C ALA A 408 6.77 17.92 -14.68
N VAL A 409 8.00 18.44 -14.79
CA VAL A 409 9.18 17.85 -14.14
C VAL A 409 8.97 17.69 -12.63
N THR A 410 8.28 18.64 -12.01
CA THR A 410 7.95 18.65 -10.58
C THR A 410 7.02 17.51 -10.15
N GLU A 411 6.36 16.81 -11.08
CA GLU A 411 5.61 15.58 -10.76
C GLU A 411 6.52 14.37 -10.52
N ILE A 412 7.82 14.47 -10.87
CA ILE A 412 8.75 13.35 -10.88
C ILE A 412 10.03 13.65 -10.09
N PHE A 413 10.55 14.87 -10.23
CA PHE A 413 11.82 15.34 -9.66
C PHE A 413 11.68 16.74 -9.07
N ASP A 414 12.60 17.10 -8.18
CA ASP A 414 12.59 18.41 -7.53
C ASP A 414 13.02 19.54 -8.49
N SER A 415 13.77 19.22 -9.56
CA SER A 415 14.27 20.18 -10.54
C SER A 415 14.57 19.55 -11.89
N GLU A 416 14.66 20.39 -12.93
CA GLU A 416 15.16 19.99 -14.25
C GLU A 416 16.60 19.45 -14.19
N GLU A 417 17.45 20.02 -13.34
CA GLU A 417 18.83 19.55 -13.14
C GLU A 417 18.86 18.11 -12.64
N GLN A 418 18.03 17.79 -11.64
CA GLN A 418 17.90 16.42 -11.14
C GLN A 418 17.34 15.48 -12.22
N ALA A 419 16.33 15.90 -12.98
CA ALA A 419 15.80 15.10 -14.08
C ALA A 419 16.88 14.78 -15.14
N ARG A 420 17.69 15.76 -15.53
CA ARG A 420 18.81 15.58 -16.47
C ARG A 420 19.90 14.66 -15.92
N LEU A 421 20.23 14.78 -14.63
CA LEU A 421 21.16 13.86 -13.95
C LEU A 421 20.66 12.41 -14.06
N HIS A 422 19.41 12.17 -13.69
CA HIS A 422 18.82 10.83 -13.74
C HIS A 422 18.70 10.28 -15.16
N TYR A 423 18.39 11.11 -16.15
CA TYR A 423 18.46 10.71 -17.56
C TYR A 423 19.86 10.19 -17.91
N GLY A 424 20.90 10.94 -17.54
CA GLY A 424 22.30 10.56 -17.78
C GLY A 424 22.69 9.23 -17.13
N ILE A 425 22.26 9.00 -15.88
CA ILE A 425 22.50 7.74 -15.16
C ILE A 425 21.89 6.56 -15.91
N LEU A 426 20.60 6.66 -16.27
CA LEU A 426 19.88 5.60 -16.96
C LEU A 426 20.48 5.30 -18.33
N LYS A 427 20.83 6.34 -19.08
CA LYS A 427 21.50 6.23 -20.37
C LYS A 427 22.83 5.48 -20.24
N ASN A 428 23.68 5.89 -19.30
CA ASN A 428 24.99 5.27 -19.10
C ASN A 428 24.86 3.79 -18.72
N LEU A 429 23.89 3.45 -17.86
CA LEU A 429 23.56 2.07 -17.54
C LEU A 429 23.13 1.29 -18.79
N ALA A 430 22.21 1.84 -19.59
CA ALA A 430 21.71 1.19 -20.81
C ALA A 430 22.81 0.97 -21.86
N ASP A 431 23.74 1.93 -21.99
CA ASP A 431 24.89 1.87 -22.89
C ASP A 431 25.94 0.84 -22.44
N SER A 432 26.17 0.72 -21.14
CA SER A 432 27.11 -0.25 -20.59
C SER A 432 26.63 -1.71 -20.68
N MET A 433 25.33 -1.92 -20.84
CA MET A 433 24.72 -3.25 -20.89
C MET A 433 24.99 -3.97 -22.21
N LYS A 434 25.77 -5.07 -22.13
CA LYS A 434 26.05 -5.97 -23.27
C LYS A 434 24.86 -6.85 -23.69
N LYS A 435 24.03 -7.23 -22.71
CA LYS A 435 22.84 -8.07 -22.91
C LYS A 435 21.59 -7.21 -22.69
N ARG A 436 20.46 -7.65 -23.22
CA ARG A 436 19.17 -6.99 -22.98
C ARG A 436 18.75 -7.02 -21.51
N LYS A 437 19.12 -8.11 -20.79
CA LYS A 437 18.88 -8.31 -19.37
C LYS A 437 20.13 -8.80 -18.65
N THR A 438 20.30 -8.40 -17.40
CA THR A 438 21.32 -8.88 -16.47
C THR A 438 20.66 -9.30 -15.17
N GLU A 439 20.86 -10.56 -14.76
CA GLU A 439 20.24 -11.15 -13.57
C GLU A 439 21.24 -11.21 -12.41
N PHE A 440 20.77 -10.87 -11.21
CA PHE A 440 21.52 -10.92 -9.97
C PHE A 440 20.76 -11.82 -8.99
N VAL A 441 21.09 -13.11 -8.97
CA VAL A 441 20.42 -14.12 -8.14
C VAL A 441 21.45 -15.10 -7.55
N PRO A 442 21.46 -15.34 -6.23
CA PRO A 442 20.75 -14.56 -5.21
C PRO A 442 21.43 -13.19 -4.96
N MET A 443 20.70 -12.27 -4.35
CA MET A 443 21.27 -11.06 -3.76
C MET A 443 21.58 -11.32 -2.28
N ILE A 444 20.77 -10.80 -1.35
CA ILE A 444 21.00 -10.94 0.10
C ILE A 444 20.30 -12.18 0.73
N PHE A 445 19.29 -12.73 0.05
CA PHE A 445 18.60 -13.94 0.48
C PHE A 445 18.52 -14.94 -0.67
N PRO A 446 18.47 -16.25 -0.40
CA PRO A 446 18.38 -17.28 -1.45
C PRO A 446 17.16 -17.14 -2.38
N TRP A 447 16.07 -16.55 -1.88
CA TRP A 447 14.83 -16.30 -2.64
C TRP A 447 14.73 -14.89 -3.22
N TYR A 448 15.74 -14.03 -2.98
CA TYR A 448 15.72 -12.65 -3.47
C TYR A 448 16.71 -12.47 -4.61
N GLY A 449 16.18 -12.04 -5.75
CA GLY A 449 16.94 -11.68 -6.93
C GLY A 449 16.41 -10.38 -7.56
N ALA A 450 17.24 -9.77 -8.39
CA ALA A 450 16.85 -8.62 -9.20
C ALA A 450 17.36 -8.76 -10.63
N VAL A 451 16.64 -8.11 -11.55
CA VAL A 451 16.99 -8.07 -12.96
C VAL A 451 17.10 -6.61 -13.36
N LEU A 452 18.15 -6.28 -14.09
CA LEU A 452 18.26 -5.01 -14.80
C LEU A 452 18.00 -5.27 -16.28
N GLU A 453 16.99 -4.60 -16.83
CA GLU A 453 16.61 -4.73 -18.24
C GLU A 453 16.74 -3.39 -18.98
N LYS A 454 17.15 -3.44 -20.24
CA LYS A 454 17.14 -2.24 -21.11
C LYS A 454 15.73 -1.67 -21.25
N SER A 455 14.70 -2.52 -21.22
CA SER A 455 13.29 -2.09 -21.25
C SER A 455 12.99 -1.14 -20.09
N ASP A 456 13.32 -1.52 -18.86
CA ASP A 456 13.07 -0.72 -17.66
C ASP A 456 13.78 0.64 -17.70
N LEU A 457 15.02 0.65 -18.19
CA LEU A 457 15.83 1.87 -18.33
C LEU A 457 15.23 2.80 -19.39
N THR A 458 14.95 2.28 -20.59
CA THR A 458 14.42 3.07 -21.72
C THR A 458 13.05 3.65 -21.42
N GLN A 459 12.17 2.92 -20.71
CA GLN A 459 10.87 3.45 -20.29
C GLN A 459 10.99 4.67 -19.37
N ARG A 460 11.94 4.64 -18.43
CA ARG A 460 12.19 5.76 -17.51
C ARG A 460 12.88 6.93 -18.22
N MET A 461 13.81 6.64 -19.14
CA MET A 461 14.40 7.66 -20.00
C MET A 461 13.34 8.38 -20.84
N ALA A 462 12.37 7.63 -21.40
CA ALA A 462 11.27 8.20 -22.18
C ALA A 462 10.42 9.18 -21.37
N VAL A 463 10.03 8.79 -20.14
CA VAL A 463 9.26 9.66 -19.24
C VAL A 463 10.03 10.94 -18.91
N ILE A 464 11.34 10.82 -18.63
CA ILE A 464 12.18 11.97 -18.29
C ILE A 464 12.36 12.90 -19.50
N ALA A 465 12.66 12.35 -20.69
CA ALA A 465 12.81 13.12 -21.91
C ALA A 465 11.52 13.87 -22.26
N TYR A 466 10.37 13.23 -22.10
CA TYR A 466 9.07 13.86 -22.29
C TYR A 466 8.80 14.96 -21.26
N ALA A 467 9.10 14.73 -19.97
CA ALA A 467 8.90 15.76 -18.95
C ALA A 467 9.78 17.01 -19.19
N LEU A 468 11.01 16.81 -19.67
CA LEU A 468 11.93 17.90 -20.02
C LEU A 468 11.61 18.58 -21.36
N GLN A 469 10.77 17.96 -22.20
CA GLN A 469 10.50 18.38 -23.58
C GLN A 469 11.80 18.59 -24.40
N ASP A 470 12.86 17.84 -24.07
CA ASP A 470 14.18 17.97 -24.69
C ASP A 470 14.27 17.09 -25.95
N GLN A 471 14.30 17.73 -27.11
CA GLN A 471 14.24 17.04 -28.40
C GLN A 471 15.42 16.09 -28.63
N ALA A 472 16.62 16.44 -28.17
CA ALA A 472 17.78 15.57 -28.34
C ALA A 472 17.64 14.28 -27.51
N MET A 473 17.09 14.39 -26.30
CA MET A 473 16.79 13.23 -25.45
C MET A 473 15.64 12.39 -26.03
N ILE A 474 14.60 13.04 -26.57
CA ILE A 474 13.47 12.36 -27.23
C ILE A 474 13.97 11.55 -28.43
N ASP A 475 14.79 12.16 -29.30
CA ASP A 475 15.38 11.49 -30.47
C ASP A 475 16.22 10.28 -30.05
N GLU A 476 17.05 10.45 -29.02
CA GLU A 476 17.88 9.38 -28.50
C GLU A 476 17.04 8.19 -27.99
N VAL A 477 15.99 8.47 -27.20
CA VAL A 477 15.07 7.44 -26.73
C VAL A 477 14.35 6.76 -27.90
N CYS A 478 13.98 7.51 -28.94
CA CYS A 478 13.34 6.95 -30.13
C CYS A 478 14.21 5.89 -30.82
N THR A 479 15.54 6.05 -30.83
CA THR A 479 16.46 5.02 -31.35
C THR A 479 16.49 3.73 -30.51
N ARG A 480 16.01 3.78 -29.27
CA ARG A 480 16.01 2.67 -28.30
C ARG A 480 14.65 2.05 -28.06
N LEU A 481 13.59 2.49 -28.74
CA LEU A 481 12.23 1.99 -28.51
C LEU A 481 12.11 0.46 -28.65
N THR A 482 12.97 -0.17 -29.46
CA THR A 482 13.06 -1.63 -29.61
C THR A 482 13.51 -2.36 -28.34
N ASP A 483 14.17 -1.67 -27.40
CA ASP A 483 14.51 -2.21 -26.09
C ASP A 483 13.26 -2.49 -25.26
N ILE A 484 12.19 -1.69 -25.43
CA ILE A 484 10.92 -1.83 -24.71
C ILE A 484 10.25 -3.16 -25.09
N ILE A 485 9.98 -3.98 -24.08
CA ILE A 485 9.25 -5.26 -24.22
C ILE A 485 7.76 -4.99 -24.06
N ASP A 486 6.97 -5.42 -25.05
CA ASP A 486 5.51 -5.37 -24.94
C ASP A 486 5.01 -6.39 -23.90
N SER A 487 4.06 -5.98 -23.07
CA SER A 487 3.31 -6.80 -22.13
C SER A 487 1.84 -6.37 -22.14
N TYR A 488 1.00 -7.11 -21.42
CA TYR A 488 -0.44 -6.80 -21.34
C TYR A 488 -0.75 -5.36 -20.88
N TYR A 489 0.10 -4.79 -20.00
CA TYR A 489 -0.08 -3.45 -19.44
C TYR A 489 0.91 -2.40 -19.97
N ASN A 490 1.89 -2.81 -20.77
CA ASN A 490 3.00 -1.97 -21.21
C ASN A 490 3.21 -2.22 -22.69
N THR A 491 2.84 -1.26 -23.53
CA THR A 491 3.06 -1.39 -24.96
C THR A 491 3.97 -0.26 -25.42
N ARG A 492 4.99 -0.61 -26.21
CA ARG A 492 5.89 0.32 -26.90
C ARG A 492 5.12 1.42 -27.62
N PHE A 493 3.94 1.07 -28.13
CA PHE A 493 3.01 2.00 -28.77
C PHE A 493 2.65 3.21 -27.90
N GLN A 494 2.46 3.06 -26.58
CA GLN A 494 2.13 4.20 -25.71
C GLN A 494 3.29 5.19 -25.62
N TYR A 495 4.51 4.69 -25.51
CA TYR A 495 5.72 5.51 -25.50
C TYR A 495 5.94 6.21 -26.84
N MET A 496 5.76 5.48 -27.96
CA MET A 496 5.81 6.07 -29.30
C MET A 496 4.78 7.18 -29.47
N ARG A 497 3.54 6.93 -29.05
CA ARG A 497 2.44 7.87 -29.17
C ARG A 497 2.73 9.18 -28.41
N VAL A 498 3.29 9.10 -27.21
CA VAL A 498 3.64 10.29 -26.41
C VAL A 498 4.87 11.01 -26.98
N LEU A 499 5.93 10.30 -27.33
CA LEU A 499 7.18 10.91 -27.80
C LEU A 499 7.09 11.49 -29.22
N LEU A 500 6.26 10.90 -30.09
CA LEU A 500 6.19 11.23 -31.52
C LEU A 500 4.91 11.96 -31.93
N HIS A 501 4.15 12.52 -30.99
CA HIS A 501 2.91 13.26 -31.31
C HIS A 501 3.16 14.60 -32.02
N ASP A 502 4.32 15.23 -31.78
CA ASP A 502 4.72 16.51 -32.37
C ASP A 502 6.24 16.52 -32.65
N PRO A 503 6.72 15.70 -33.62
CA PRO A 503 8.14 15.54 -33.88
C PRO A 503 8.75 16.84 -34.45
N LYS A 504 9.87 17.27 -33.87
CA LYS A 504 10.62 18.46 -34.36
C LYS A 504 11.79 18.11 -35.28
N THR A 505 12.16 16.84 -35.30
CA THR A 505 13.22 16.23 -36.09
C THR A 505 12.62 15.18 -37.03
N LYS A 506 13.29 14.92 -38.15
CA LYS A 506 12.77 14.06 -39.22
C LYS A 506 13.11 12.59 -39.03
#